data_AF-A0A6G6X7T8-F1
#
_entry.id   AF-A0A6G6X7T8-F1
#
_cell.length_a   1.000
_cell.length_b   1.000
_cell.length_c   1.000
_cell.angle_alpha   90.00
_cell.angle_beta   90.00
_cell.angle_gamma   90.00
#
_symmetry.space_group_name_H-M   'P 1'
#
loop_
_entity.id
_entity.type
_entity.pdbx_description
1 polymer ?
#
loop_
_entity_poly.entity_id
_entity_poly.type
_entity_poly.pdbx_seq_one_letter_code
_entity_poly.pdbx_strand_id
1 'polypeptide(L)'
;MPLNSRPLRDVTQQDIDDYQRDGVVCLRQVLDKDWIELLEPIAREVIIEKKDVGLLPTIPGRYMARRLEAYRKLMFEGPIAEAAGKVLQSKEIRFYFDEFFAKPPQSDAKTLWHCDRMGFPVEGKMVPSLWIPLTPIVKENCLEVLAETQHDDVPYWLFSPNARKMIKPDDRVPHPDIEPLRGQEGKRFLTWDMEPGDMLVVHPWALHYSGGNPTDDWRIAISERVFGDDIRWAPRPDCLNIAGVSFDEMLDGEKPAGPLFPLLWSEDGRKDDDSEYPRGFATTWSKREMGGVNEYDTFKKMKIKEDAGELSAKERSPDHQKVGMH
;
A
#
# COMPACT_ATOMS: atom_id res chain seq x y z
N MET A 1 28.98 -8.08 0.49
CA MET A 1 29.38 -6.82 -0.18
C MET A 1 28.54 -5.70 0.43
N PRO A 2 28.76 -4.39 0.19
CA PRO A 2 27.75 -3.42 0.59
C PRO A 2 26.45 -3.73 -0.16
N LEU A 3 25.32 -3.73 0.56
CA LEU A 3 23.98 -3.91 0.00
C LEU A 3 23.74 -2.89 -1.12
N ASN A 4 23.15 -3.30 -2.25
CA ASN A 4 22.85 -2.36 -3.33
C ASN A 4 21.80 -1.32 -2.90
N SER A 5 22.08 -0.04 -3.12
CA SER A 5 21.18 1.09 -2.82
C SER A 5 20.46 1.65 -4.05
N ARG A 6 20.77 1.10 -5.23
CA ARG A 6 20.10 1.38 -6.50
C ARG A 6 19.76 0.06 -7.20
N PRO A 7 18.71 0.01 -8.02
CA PRO A 7 18.35 -1.20 -8.75
C PRO A 7 19.55 -1.74 -9.55
N LEU A 8 19.76 -3.07 -9.56
CA LEU A 8 20.92 -3.65 -10.27
C LEU A 8 20.84 -3.49 -11.78
N ARG A 9 19.62 -3.32 -12.31
CA ARG A 9 19.35 -2.91 -13.68
C ARG A 9 18.55 -1.62 -13.71
N ASP A 10 18.75 -0.83 -14.75
CA ASP A 10 17.89 0.32 -14.99
C ASP A 10 16.44 -0.10 -15.26
N VAL A 11 15.52 0.73 -14.80
CA VAL A 11 14.12 0.69 -15.22
C VAL A 11 14.06 1.26 -16.63
N THR A 12 13.60 0.45 -17.57
CA THR A 12 13.57 0.79 -18.99
C THR A 12 12.25 1.45 -19.37
N GLN A 13 12.20 2.07 -20.56
CA GLN A 13 10.93 2.56 -21.10
C GLN A 13 9.91 1.43 -21.26
N GLN A 14 10.35 0.22 -21.62
CA GLN A 14 9.45 -0.93 -21.73
C GLN A 14 8.81 -1.31 -20.39
N ASP A 15 9.57 -1.24 -19.29
CA ASP A 15 9.01 -1.51 -17.95
C ASP A 15 7.90 -0.49 -17.59
N ILE A 16 8.09 0.78 -17.95
CA ILE A 16 7.11 1.85 -17.75
C ILE A 16 5.87 1.59 -18.62
N ASP A 17 6.07 1.30 -19.90
CA ASP A 17 4.99 1.05 -20.86
C ASP A 17 4.17 -0.19 -20.47
N ASP A 18 4.83 -1.24 -19.97
CA ASP A 18 4.18 -2.45 -19.46
C ASP A 18 3.33 -2.14 -18.23
N TYR A 19 3.84 -1.39 -17.26
CA TYR A 19 3.06 -0.97 -16.09
C TYR A 19 1.83 -0.14 -16.47
N GLN A 20 2.00 0.84 -17.37
CA GLN A 20 0.90 1.72 -17.81
C GLN A 20 -0.19 0.95 -18.55
N ARG A 21 0.22 0.06 -19.46
CA ARG A 21 -0.69 -0.75 -20.27
C ARG A 21 -1.36 -1.83 -19.43
N ASP A 22 -0.61 -2.61 -18.67
CA ASP A 22 -1.09 -3.84 -18.05
C ASP A 22 -1.49 -3.67 -16.57
N GLY A 23 -1.13 -2.56 -15.94
CA GLY A 23 -1.38 -2.33 -14.51
C GLY A 23 -0.40 -3.08 -13.61
N VAL A 24 0.62 -3.71 -14.19
CA VAL A 24 1.64 -4.46 -13.48
C VAL A 24 2.91 -4.59 -14.32
N VAL A 25 4.07 -4.57 -13.67
CA VAL A 25 5.36 -4.90 -14.30
C VAL A 25 6.20 -5.77 -13.36
N CYS A 26 6.95 -6.70 -13.93
CA CYS A 26 7.93 -7.53 -13.21
C CYS A 26 9.34 -7.00 -13.45
N LEU A 27 9.88 -6.33 -12.44
CA LEU A 27 11.26 -5.87 -12.43
C LEU A 27 12.19 -6.99 -11.98
N ARG A 28 13.12 -7.36 -12.85
CA ARG A 28 14.12 -8.40 -12.55
C ARG A 28 15.32 -7.84 -11.78
N GLN A 29 15.80 -8.57 -10.78
CA GLN A 29 17.04 -8.27 -10.05
C GLN A 29 17.08 -6.83 -9.50
N VAL A 30 16.03 -6.41 -8.80
CA VAL A 30 16.00 -5.11 -8.12
C VAL A 30 16.92 -5.12 -6.89
N LEU A 31 16.86 -6.21 -6.11
CA LEU A 31 17.71 -6.44 -4.95
C LEU A 31 18.79 -7.47 -5.30
N ASP A 32 19.99 -7.27 -4.75
CA ASP A 32 21.01 -8.31 -4.76
C ASP A 32 20.69 -9.43 -3.75
N LYS A 33 21.46 -10.51 -3.83
CA LYS A 33 21.34 -11.65 -2.93
C LYS A 33 21.64 -11.30 -1.47
N ASP A 34 22.48 -10.28 -1.22
CA ASP A 34 22.92 -9.93 0.14
C ASP A 34 21.72 -9.34 0.92
N TRP A 35 20.79 -8.65 0.24
CA TRP A 35 19.49 -8.28 0.81
C TRP A 35 18.64 -9.50 1.16
N ILE A 36 18.58 -10.50 0.28
CA ILE A 36 17.77 -11.71 0.52
C ILE A 36 18.32 -12.49 1.71
N GLU A 37 19.64 -12.67 1.78
CA GLU A 37 20.35 -13.31 2.90
C GLU A 37 20.11 -12.57 4.24
N LEU A 38 19.91 -11.25 4.21
CA LEU A 38 19.60 -10.45 5.39
C LEU A 38 18.13 -10.58 5.84
N LEU A 39 17.18 -10.63 4.90
CA LEU A 39 15.74 -10.47 5.19
C LEU A 39 15.02 -11.80 5.38
N GLU A 40 15.35 -12.82 4.58
CA GLU A 40 14.63 -14.09 4.51
C GLU A 40 14.62 -14.87 5.82
N PRO A 41 15.74 -14.99 6.57
CA PRO A 41 15.74 -15.72 7.84
C PRO A 41 14.79 -15.08 8.86
N ILE A 42 14.75 -13.75 8.92
CA ILE A 42 13.84 -13.00 9.79
C ILE A 42 12.39 -13.26 9.39
N ALA A 43 12.10 -13.30 8.08
CA ALA A 43 10.76 -13.62 7.60
C ALA A 43 10.32 -15.02 8.04
N ARG A 44 11.21 -16.02 7.98
CA ARG A 44 10.93 -17.37 8.48
C ARG A 44 10.65 -17.40 9.99
N GLU A 45 11.43 -16.68 10.79
CA GLU A 45 11.16 -16.56 12.23
C GLU A 45 9.76 -15.97 12.50
N VAL A 46 9.37 -14.92 11.78
CA VAL A 46 8.05 -14.29 11.95
C VAL A 46 6.92 -15.18 11.47
N ILE A 47 7.05 -15.78 10.30
CA ILE A 47 5.97 -16.51 9.62
C ILE A 47 5.81 -17.94 10.13
N ILE A 48 6.93 -18.66 10.21
CA ILE A 48 6.95 -20.10 10.45
C ILE A 48 7.05 -20.36 11.95
N GLU A 49 8.00 -19.70 12.62
CA GLU A 49 8.20 -19.83 14.07
C GLU A 49 7.25 -18.94 14.88
N LYS A 50 6.48 -18.07 14.20
CA LYS A 50 5.49 -17.18 14.80
C LYS A 50 6.11 -16.22 15.83
N LYS A 51 7.34 -15.78 15.59
CA LYS A 51 8.02 -14.78 16.40
C LYS A 51 7.20 -13.50 16.43
N ASP A 52 6.80 -13.09 17.63
CA ASP A 52 6.12 -11.81 17.81
C ASP A 52 7.13 -10.66 17.72
N VAL A 53 6.99 -9.83 16.70
CA VAL A 53 7.81 -8.62 16.52
C VAL A 53 7.10 -7.36 17.03
N GLY A 54 5.83 -7.48 17.42
CA GLY A 54 5.01 -6.44 18.04
C GLY A 54 4.42 -5.40 17.08
N LEU A 55 3.87 -4.35 17.69
CA LEU A 55 2.97 -3.28 17.19
C LEU A 55 1.49 -3.66 17.18
N LEU A 56 1.10 -4.70 16.45
CA LEU A 56 -0.23 -5.33 16.51
C LEU A 56 -0.04 -6.85 16.36
N PRO A 57 -1.05 -7.70 16.58
CA PRO A 57 -0.92 -9.14 16.34
C PRO A 57 -0.26 -9.44 14.98
N THR A 58 0.90 -10.10 15.06
CA THR A 58 1.95 -10.08 14.04
C THR A 58 1.80 -11.18 12.99
N ILE A 59 0.68 -11.89 12.89
CA ILE A 59 0.51 -12.95 11.89
C ILE A 59 -0.47 -12.46 10.80
N PRO A 60 -0.06 -12.43 9.51
CA PRO A 60 1.23 -12.86 8.95
C PRO A 60 2.40 -11.86 9.14
N GLY A 61 2.14 -10.65 9.62
CA GLY A 61 3.18 -9.68 9.98
C GLY A 61 3.04 -8.42 9.16
N ARG A 62 2.87 -7.31 9.87
CA ARG A 62 2.69 -5.97 9.30
C ARG A 62 3.56 -4.99 10.07
N TYR A 63 3.96 -3.90 9.43
CA TYR A 63 4.74 -2.83 10.05
C TYR A 63 6.15 -3.28 10.43
N MET A 64 6.77 -4.08 9.57
CA MET A 64 8.10 -4.68 9.74
C MET A 64 9.15 -3.59 9.84
N ALA A 65 9.08 -2.61 8.95
CA ALA A 65 9.94 -1.44 8.96
C ALA A 65 9.85 -0.69 10.28
N ARG A 66 8.77 -0.77 11.07
CA ARG A 66 8.69 -0.15 12.41
C ARG A 66 9.43 -0.95 13.48
N ARG A 67 9.45 -2.27 13.39
CA ARG A 67 9.91 -3.14 14.49
C ARG A 67 11.22 -3.89 14.22
N LEU A 68 11.57 -4.06 12.96
CA LEU A 68 12.70 -4.85 12.50
C LEU A 68 13.70 -3.95 11.81
N GLU A 69 14.91 -3.89 12.34
CA GLU A 69 15.99 -3.04 11.83
C GLU A 69 16.32 -3.36 10.36
N ALA A 70 16.41 -4.65 9.99
CA ALA A 70 16.72 -5.06 8.62
C ALA A 70 15.68 -4.58 7.59
N TYR A 71 14.39 -4.64 7.93
CA TYR A 71 13.30 -4.19 7.04
C TYR A 71 13.24 -2.68 6.96
N ARG A 72 13.54 -1.99 8.06
CA ARG A 72 13.69 -0.54 8.05
C ARG A 72 14.87 -0.08 7.21
N LYS A 73 15.97 -0.82 7.28
CA LYS A 73 17.15 -0.59 6.45
C LYS A 73 16.80 -0.74 4.98
N LEU A 74 16.06 -1.78 4.61
CA LEU A 74 15.53 -1.96 3.26
C LEU A 74 14.69 -0.76 2.81
N MET A 75 13.76 -0.33 3.66
CA MET A 75 12.88 0.80 3.37
C MET A 75 13.64 2.10 3.06
N PHE A 76 14.66 2.46 3.86
CA PHE A 76 15.38 3.74 3.72
C PHE A 76 16.61 3.69 2.79
N GLU A 77 17.28 2.55 2.71
CA GLU A 77 18.56 2.40 2.01
C GLU A 77 18.47 1.51 0.78
N GLY A 78 17.37 0.77 0.62
CA GLY A 78 17.18 -0.17 -0.47
C GLY A 78 16.80 0.50 -1.79
N PRO A 79 16.89 -0.27 -2.89
CA PRO A 79 16.65 0.20 -4.26
C PRO A 79 15.16 0.33 -4.63
N ILE A 80 14.26 -0.13 -3.76
CA ILE A 80 12.84 -0.34 -4.04
C ILE A 80 12.12 0.97 -4.39
N ALA A 81 12.35 2.01 -3.58
CA ALA A 81 11.71 3.31 -3.79
C ALA A 81 12.15 3.98 -5.10
N GLU A 82 13.43 3.87 -5.48
CA GLU A 82 13.93 4.38 -6.77
C GLU A 82 13.30 3.62 -7.94
N ALA A 83 13.24 2.29 -7.87
CA ALA A 83 12.60 1.48 -8.91
C ALA A 83 11.11 1.85 -9.08
N ALA A 84 10.38 1.97 -7.97
CA ALA A 84 8.98 2.39 -7.98
C ALA A 84 8.81 3.80 -8.55
N GLY A 85 9.65 4.75 -8.15
CA GLY A 85 9.62 6.13 -8.64
C GLY A 85 9.77 6.22 -10.16
N LYS A 86 10.74 5.47 -10.72
CA LYS A 86 10.95 5.40 -12.17
C LYS A 86 9.77 4.76 -12.90
N VAL A 87 9.23 3.65 -12.40
CA VAL A 87 8.07 2.98 -13.03
C VAL A 87 6.83 3.86 -13.03
N LEU A 88 6.55 4.53 -11.91
CA LEU A 88 5.38 5.40 -11.75
C LEU A 88 5.54 6.74 -12.48
N GLN A 89 6.76 7.07 -12.94
CA GLN A 89 7.13 8.42 -13.38
C GLN A 89 6.79 9.49 -12.32
N SER A 90 6.97 9.14 -11.05
CA SER A 90 6.77 10.05 -9.92
C SER A 90 8.03 10.86 -9.66
N LYS A 91 7.90 12.08 -9.14
CA LYS A 91 9.04 12.90 -8.70
C LYS A 91 9.47 12.56 -7.28
N GLU A 92 8.54 12.09 -6.45
CA GLU A 92 8.80 11.67 -5.08
C GLU A 92 8.15 10.32 -4.80
N ILE A 93 8.77 9.54 -3.94
CA ILE A 93 8.22 8.29 -3.39
C ILE A 93 8.33 8.35 -1.87
N ARG A 94 7.18 8.21 -1.21
CA ARG A 94 7.07 8.17 0.26
C ARG A 94 6.65 6.81 0.74
N PHE A 95 7.18 6.37 1.88
CA PHE A 95 6.73 5.12 2.49
C PHE A 95 5.28 5.22 2.95
N TYR A 96 4.54 4.13 2.85
CA TYR A 96 3.21 4.01 3.46
C TYR A 96 3.17 2.94 4.56
N PHE A 97 3.25 1.66 4.20
CA PHE A 97 3.39 0.56 5.15
C PHE A 97 3.91 -0.70 4.45
N ASP A 98 4.28 -1.70 5.24
CA ASP A 98 4.74 -3.00 4.75
C ASP A 98 4.02 -4.18 5.42
N GLU A 99 3.97 -5.29 4.71
CA GLU A 99 3.37 -6.54 5.18
C GLU A 99 4.01 -7.78 4.55
N PHE A 100 4.00 -8.89 5.29
CA PHE A 100 4.35 -10.20 4.75
C PHE A 100 3.15 -10.89 4.11
N PHE A 101 3.41 -11.57 3.01
CA PHE A 101 2.50 -12.51 2.37
C PHE A 101 3.15 -13.88 2.27
N ALA A 102 2.62 -14.84 3.03
CA ALA A 102 3.14 -16.19 3.03
C ALA A 102 2.08 -17.25 2.73
N LYS A 103 2.50 -18.35 2.10
CA LYS A 103 1.70 -19.55 1.90
C LYS A 103 2.51 -20.77 2.33
N PRO A 104 1.95 -21.67 3.18
CA PRO A 104 2.61 -22.90 3.57
C PRO A 104 2.93 -23.79 2.36
N PRO A 105 3.90 -24.71 2.46
CA PRO A 105 4.12 -25.76 1.45
C PRO A 105 2.82 -26.53 1.14
N GLN A 106 2.66 -26.96 -0.10
CA GLN A 106 1.54 -27.82 -0.55
C GLN A 106 0.15 -27.31 -0.11
N SER A 107 -0.06 -26.00 -0.09
CA SER A 107 -1.30 -25.37 0.37
C SER A 107 -2.23 -25.03 -0.78
N ASP A 108 -3.53 -25.26 -0.61
CA ASP A 108 -4.59 -24.82 -1.52
C ASP A 108 -5.17 -23.44 -1.15
N ALA A 109 -4.61 -22.76 -0.14
CA ALA A 109 -5.11 -21.49 0.35
C ALA A 109 -4.97 -20.39 -0.70
N LYS A 110 -6.10 -19.87 -1.20
CA LYS A 110 -6.17 -18.84 -2.24
C LYS A 110 -6.37 -17.45 -1.67
N THR A 111 -5.79 -16.45 -2.32
CA THR A 111 -6.21 -15.06 -2.18
C THR A 111 -7.11 -14.75 -3.37
N LEU A 112 -8.41 -14.56 -3.13
CA LEU A 112 -9.41 -14.39 -4.20
C LEU A 112 -9.14 -13.13 -5.04
N TRP A 113 -9.75 -13.07 -6.23
CA TRP A 113 -9.68 -11.90 -7.10
C TRP A 113 -10.13 -10.64 -6.36
N HIS A 114 -9.27 -9.62 -6.32
CA HIS A 114 -9.54 -8.33 -5.71
C HIS A 114 -8.70 -7.21 -6.32
N CYS A 115 -9.00 -5.97 -5.97
CA CYS A 115 -8.11 -4.83 -6.11
C CYS A 115 -8.01 -4.10 -4.77
N ASP A 116 -6.96 -3.29 -4.61
CA ASP A 116 -6.61 -2.70 -3.32
C ASP A 116 -7.11 -1.26 -3.14
N ARG A 117 -7.51 -0.58 -4.23
CA ARG A 117 -7.91 0.83 -4.27
C ARG A 117 -8.68 1.28 -3.03
N MET A 118 -9.80 0.61 -2.76
CA MET A 118 -10.73 1.07 -1.73
C MET A 118 -10.20 0.89 -0.32
N GLY A 119 -9.12 0.13 -0.16
CA GLY A 119 -8.50 -0.23 1.10
C GLY A 119 -7.71 0.90 1.73
N PHE A 120 -7.37 1.96 0.99
CA PHE A 120 -6.47 2.99 1.49
C PHE A 120 -7.19 4.33 1.74
N PRO A 121 -6.83 5.06 2.81
CA PRO A 121 -7.39 6.36 3.19
C PRO A 121 -6.83 7.49 2.32
N VAL A 122 -6.77 7.27 1.01
CA VAL A 122 -6.24 8.23 0.03
C VAL A 122 -7.09 8.25 -1.24
N GLU A 123 -7.00 9.38 -1.96
CA GLU A 123 -7.32 9.54 -3.36
C GLU A 123 -6.03 9.55 -4.20
N GLY A 124 -6.16 9.37 -5.51
CA GLY A 124 -5.03 9.17 -6.44
C GLY A 124 -4.73 7.69 -6.70
N LYS A 125 -3.83 7.43 -7.64
CA LYS A 125 -3.54 6.10 -8.20
C LYS A 125 -2.11 5.62 -7.89
N MET A 126 -1.19 6.51 -7.51
CA MET A 126 0.20 6.15 -7.23
C MET A 126 0.38 5.56 -5.81
N VAL A 127 -0.35 4.49 -5.52
CA VAL A 127 -0.20 3.66 -4.32
C VAL A 127 -0.03 2.17 -4.69
N PRO A 128 1.02 1.81 -5.44
CA PRO A 128 1.20 0.44 -5.88
C PRO A 128 1.55 -0.49 -4.71
N SER A 129 1.30 -1.77 -4.93
CA SER A 129 1.95 -2.84 -4.17
C SER A 129 3.31 -3.13 -4.80
N LEU A 130 4.37 -3.00 -4.00
CA LEU A 130 5.73 -3.41 -4.36
C LEU A 130 5.97 -4.80 -3.78
N TRP A 131 5.63 -5.82 -4.56
CA TRP A 131 5.62 -7.22 -4.10
C TRP A 131 6.94 -7.91 -4.44
N ILE A 132 7.65 -8.36 -3.42
CA ILE A 132 9.05 -8.81 -3.53
C ILE A 132 9.17 -10.19 -2.90
N PRO A 133 9.49 -11.24 -3.67
CA PRO A 133 9.75 -12.56 -3.12
C PRO A 133 11.04 -12.60 -2.31
N LEU A 134 10.97 -13.26 -1.15
CA LEU A 134 12.14 -13.66 -0.36
C LEU A 134 12.51 -15.13 -0.61
N THR A 135 11.57 -15.93 -1.13
CA THR A 135 11.76 -17.31 -1.58
C THR A 135 11.39 -17.44 -3.06
N PRO A 136 11.91 -18.43 -3.80
CA PRO A 136 11.54 -18.64 -5.21
C PRO A 136 10.03 -18.77 -5.42
N ILE A 137 9.55 -18.22 -6.54
CA ILE A 137 8.13 -18.17 -6.94
C ILE A 137 7.98 -18.86 -8.28
N VAL A 138 6.97 -19.72 -8.37
CA VAL A 138 6.52 -20.32 -9.63
C VAL A 138 5.21 -19.66 -10.06
N LYS A 139 4.89 -19.68 -11.35
CA LYS A 139 3.65 -19.07 -11.87
C LYS A 139 2.39 -19.44 -11.09
N GLU A 140 2.30 -20.68 -10.63
CA GLU A 140 1.15 -21.20 -9.90
C GLU A 140 0.97 -20.60 -8.49
N ASN A 141 2.05 -20.09 -7.87
CA ASN A 141 2.01 -19.46 -6.54
C ASN A 141 2.32 -17.95 -6.54
N CYS A 142 2.56 -17.38 -7.73
CA CYS A 142 2.73 -15.96 -7.98
C CYS A 142 1.42 -15.18 -7.80
N LEU A 143 1.50 -13.85 -7.89
CA LEU A 143 0.33 -13.03 -8.18
C LEU A 143 -0.04 -13.20 -9.65
N GLU A 144 -1.32 -13.46 -9.91
CA GLU A 144 -1.91 -13.42 -11.25
C GLU A 144 -2.67 -12.09 -11.38
N VAL A 145 -2.44 -11.34 -12.45
CA VAL A 145 -3.08 -10.04 -12.70
C VAL A 145 -3.86 -10.10 -14.00
N LEU A 146 -5.10 -9.61 -14.00
CA LEU A 146 -5.85 -9.41 -15.23
C LEU A 146 -5.49 -8.05 -15.80
N ALA A 147 -4.73 -8.05 -16.89
CA ALA A 147 -4.21 -6.83 -17.51
C ALA A 147 -5.32 -5.86 -17.90
N GLU A 148 -5.00 -4.56 -17.92
CA GLU A 148 -5.86 -3.44 -18.32
C GLU A 148 -7.02 -3.10 -17.36
N THR A 149 -7.32 -3.96 -16.38
CA THR A 149 -8.38 -3.72 -15.38
C THR A 149 -8.13 -2.53 -14.47
N GLN A 150 -6.90 -2.01 -14.43
CA GLN A 150 -6.61 -0.76 -13.73
C GLN A 150 -7.37 0.45 -14.31
N HIS A 151 -7.89 0.33 -15.53
CA HIS A 151 -8.65 1.38 -16.22
C HIS A 151 -10.16 1.29 -16.00
N ASP A 152 -10.68 0.21 -15.41
CA ASP A 152 -12.12 -0.03 -15.24
C ASP A 152 -12.79 1.00 -14.30
N ASP A 153 -12.00 1.70 -13.46
CA ASP A 153 -12.42 2.66 -12.44
C ASP A 153 -13.64 2.25 -11.58
N VAL A 154 -13.77 0.94 -11.32
CA VAL A 154 -14.86 0.39 -10.51
C VAL A 154 -14.46 0.37 -9.03
N PRO A 155 -15.25 0.99 -8.13
CA PRO A 155 -14.99 0.94 -6.70
C PRO A 155 -15.56 -0.34 -6.07
N TYR A 156 -14.72 -1.35 -5.96
CA TYR A 156 -15.13 -2.64 -5.39
C TYR A 156 -15.17 -2.62 -3.85
N TRP A 157 -16.10 -3.40 -3.27
CA TRP A 157 -16.20 -3.59 -1.83
C TRP A 157 -15.08 -4.47 -1.30
N LEU A 158 -14.43 -4.00 -0.23
CA LEU A 158 -13.25 -4.64 0.33
C LEU A 158 -13.55 -6.01 0.94
N PHE A 159 -12.63 -6.94 0.72
CA PHE A 159 -12.59 -8.21 1.42
C PHE A 159 -11.69 -8.11 2.68
N SER A 160 -12.11 -7.33 3.68
CA SER A 160 -11.41 -7.25 4.97
C SER A 160 -12.28 -7.69 6.15
N PRO A 161 -11.70 -8.20 7.25
CA PRO A 161 -12.46 -8.53 8.47
C PRO A 161 -13.22 -7.33 9.04
N ASN A 162 -12.72 -6.11 8.86
CA ASN A 162 -13.42 -4.88 9.26
C ASN A 162 -14.57 -4.57 8.31
N ALA A 163 -14.36 -4.66 6.99
CA ALA A 163 -15.40 -4.49 5.97
C ALA A 163 -16.59 -5.43 6.21
N ARG A 164 -16.34 -6.68 6.62
CA ARG A 164 -17.40 -7.63 6.96
C ARG A 164 -18.27 -7.23 8.16
N LYS A 165 -17.80 -6.32 9.01
CA LYS A 165 -18.54 -5.79 10.16
C LYS A 165 -19.23 -4.45 9.87
N MET A 166 -19.02 -3.89 8.68
CA MET A 166 -19.59 -2.63 8.24
C MET A 166 -20.76 -2.85 7.29
N ILE A 167 -21.63 -1.85 7.20
CA ILE A 167 -22.65 -1.79 6.15
C ILE A 167 -21.92 -1.42 4.85
N LYS A 168 -22.06 -2.26 3.82
CA LYS A 168 -21.52 -1.98 2.49
C LYS A 168 -22.15 -0.69 1.95
N PRO A 169 -21.36 0.33 1.54
CA PRO A 169 -21.88 1.51 0.85
C PRO A 169 -22.58 1.14 -0.46
N ASP A 170 -23.61 1.91 -0.83
CA ASP A 170 -24.43 1.64 -2.02
C ASP A 170 -23.64 1.79 -3.33
N ASP A 171 -22.65 2.67 -3.35
CA ASP A 171 -21.77 2.94 -4.49
C ASP A 171 -20.62 1.93 -4.64
N ARG A 172 -20.60 0.85 -3.86
CA ARG A 172 -19.60 -0.23 -3.93
C ARG A 172 -20.20 -1.50 -4.48
N VAL A 173 -19.54 -2.11 -5.46
CA VAL A 173 -19.95 -3.42 -6.02
C VAL A 173 -19.05 -4.55 -5.51
N PRO A 174 -19.52 -5.80 -5.37
CA PRO A 174 -18.64 -6.92 -5.07
C PRO A 174 -17.55 -7.08 -6.14
N HIS A 175 -16.37 -7.55 -5.74
CA HIS A 175 -15.36 -7.97 -6.72
C HIS A 175 -15.93 -9.05 -7.65
N PRO A 176 -15.63 -9.02 -8.96
CA PRO A 176 -16.24 -9.94 -9.91
C PRO A 176 -15.64 -11.34 -9.77
N ASP A 177 -16.39 -12.35 -10.20
CA ASP A 177 -15.77 -13.62 -10.57
C ASP A 177 -15.07 -13.45 -11.91
N ILE A 178 -13.75 -13.64 -11.91
CA ILE A 178 -12.89 -13.42 -13.08
C ILE A 178 -12.65 -14.71 -13.85
N GLU A 179 -12.87 -15.88 -13.24
CA GLU A 179 -12.62 -17.16 -13.91
C GLU A 179 -13.38 -17.34 -15.23
N PRO A 180 -14.64 -16.87 -15.39
CA PRO A 180 -15.34 -16.92 -16.67
C PRO A 180 -14.67 -16.14 -17.82
N LEU A 181 -13.77 -15.20 -17.50
CA LEU A 181 -13.01 -14.42 -18.50
C LEU A 181 -11.81 -15.20 -19.06
N ARG A 182 -11.43 -16.31 -18.45
CA ARG A 182 -10.28 -17.12 -18.86
C ARG A 182 -10.52 -17.73 -20.24
N GLY A 183 -9.59 -17.49 -21.17
CA GLY A 183 -9.68 -17.95 -22.56
C GLY A 183 -10.56 -17.10 -23.48
N GLN A 184 -11.17 -16.01 -22.98
CA GLN A 184 -11.83 -15.04 -23.85
C GLN A 184 -10.79 -14.23 -24.65
N GLU A 185 -11.10 -13.92 -25.90
CA GLU A 185 -10.24 -13.12 -26.76
C GLU A 185 -9.99 -11.73 -26.14
N GLY A 186 -8.74 -11.28 -26.19
CA GLY A 186 -8.32 -10.00 -25.61
C GLY A 186 -8.14 -9.99 -24.09
N LYS A 187 -8.48 -11.06 -23.36
CA LYS A 187 -8.24 -11.14 -21.91
C LYS A 187 -6.88 -11.77 -21.61
N ARG A 188 -6.00 -10.98 -20.98
CA ARG A 188 -4.62 -11.37 -20.65
C ARG A 188 -4.44 -11.55 -19.15
N PHE A 189 -4.14 -12.78 -18.75
CA PHE A 189 -3.78 -13.14 -17.38
C PHE A 189 -2.26 -13.20 -17.28
N LEU A 190 -1.68 -12.29 -16.50
CA LEU A 190 -0.24 -12.13 -16.37
C LEU A 190 0.24 -12.76 -15.06
N THR A 191 1.26 -13.62 -15.17
CA THR A 191 1.90 -14.30 -14.04
C THR A 191 3.36 -14.63 -14.42
N TRP A 192 4.22 -14.79 -13.41
CA TRP A 192 5.66 -14.95 -13.60
C TRP A 192 6.24 -16.03 -12.68
N ASP A 193 7.25 -16.73 -13.19
CA ASP A 193 8.27 -17.33 -12.33
C ASP A 193 9.21 -16.20 -11.87
N MET A 194 9.54 -16.15 -10.58
CA MET A 194 10.36 -15.08 -10.00
C MET A 194 11.42 -15.64 -9.06
N GLU A 195 12.61 -15.04 -9.13
CA GLU A 195 13.70 -15.31 -8.22
C GLU A 195 13.68 -14.30 -7.06
N PRO A 196 14.18 -14.66 -5.86
CA PRO A 196 14.41 -13.70 -4.80
C PRO A 196 15.25 -12.53 -5.30
N GLY A 197 14.73 -11.32 -5.07
CA GLY A 197 15.32 -10.06 -5.53
C GLY A 197 14.67 -9.45 -6.77
N ASP A 198 13.76 -10.16 -7.43
CA ASP A 198 12.79 -9.56 -8.35
C ASP A 198 11.75 -8.72 -7.59
N MET A 199 10.96 -7.92 -8.30
CA MET A 199 9.87 -7.12 -7.73
C MET A 199 8.73 -6.96 -8.72
N LEU A 200 7.49 -7.21 -8.29
CA LEU A 200 6.31 -6.74 -9.01
C LEU A 200 5.92 -5.35 -8.53
N VAL A 201 5.61 -4.45 -9.46
CA VAL A 201 4.92 -3.19 -9.16
C VAL A 201 3.49 -3.37 -9.65
N VAL A 202 2.52 -3.49 -8.74
CA VAL A 202 1.11 -3.76 -9.06
C VAL A 202 0.26 -2.53 -8.78
N HIS A 203 -0.49 -2.07 -9.78
CA HIS A 203 -1.37 -0.90 -9.68
C HIS A 203 -2.56 -1.18 -8.74
N PRO A 204 -2.98 -0.22 -7.88
CA PRO A 204 -4.02 -0.45 -6.87
C PRO A 204 -5.41 -0.82 -7.43
N TRP A 205 -5.70 -0.47 -8.68
CA TRP A 205 -6.95 -0.85 -9.37
C TRP A 205 -6.82 -2.16 -10.15
N ALA A 206 -5.61 -2.68 -10.38
CA ALA A 206 -5.46 -3.90 -11.15
C ALA A 206 -6.07 -5.07 -10.37
N LEU A 207 -7.03 -5.75 -10.99
CA LEU A 207 -7.59 -6.97 -10.44
C LEU A 207 -6.50 -8.03 -10.42
N HIS A 208 -6.27 -8.61 -9.24
CA HIS A 208 -5.25 -9.60 -9.02
C HIS A 208 -5.70 -10.70 -8.07
N TYR A 209 -5.06 -11.84 -8.21
CA TYR A 209 -5.36 -13.10 -7.55
C TYR A 209 -4.05 -13.75 -7.11
N SER A 210 -4.14 -14.66 -6.15
CA SER A 210 -3.01 -15.53 -5.84
C SER A 210 -3.45 -16.95 -5.52
N GLY A 211 -2.83 -17.89 -6.24
CA GLY A 211 -3.06 -19.32 -6.10
C GLY A 211 -2.68 -19.89 -4.74
N GLY A 212 -2.77 -21.21 -4.63
CA GLY A 212 -2.13 -21.94 -3.54
C GLY A 212 -0.61 -21.90 -3.65
N ASN A 213 0.07 -22.72 -2.86
CA ASN A 213 1.50 -22.97 -3.02
C ASN A 213 1.74 -24.46 -3.31
N PRO A 214 2.10 -24.83 -4.55
CA PRO A 214 2.31 -26.22 -4.93
C PRO A 214 3.74 -26.71 -4.65
N THR A 215 4.60 -25.86 -4.09
CA THR A 215 6.00 -26.21 -3.80
C THR A 215 6.15 -26.83 -2.41
N ASP A 216 7.29 -27.47 -2.17
CA ASP A 216 7.62 -28.14 -0.91
C ASP A 216 8.22 -27.20 0.15
N ASP A 217 8.48 -25.94 -0.19
CA ASP A 217 8.91 -24.91 0.76
C ASP A 217 7.87 -23.81 0.87
N TRP A 218 7.98 -22.98 1.90
CA TRP A 218 7.15 -21.81 2.08
C TRP A 218 7.33 -20.83 0.93
N ARG A 219 6.22 -20.29 0.43
CA ARG A 219 6.27 -19.09 -0.38
C ARG A 219 6.21 -17.88 0.55
N ILE A 220 7.25 -17.06 0.59
CA ILE A 220 7.32 -15.86 1.41
C ILE A 220 7.66 -14.66 0.52
N ALA A 221 6.85 -13.62 0.60
CA ALA A 221 7.08 -12.34 -0.05
C ALA A 221 6.76 -11.20 0.93
N ILE A 222 7.36 -10.05 0.68
CA ILE A 222 6.99 -8.78 1.32
C ILE A 222 6.21 -7.95 0.31
N SER A 223 5.31 -7.11 0.82
CA SER A 223 4.70 -6.03 0.06
C SER A 223 5.00 -4.74 0.80
N GLU A 224 5.78 -3.87 0.18
CA GLU A 224 5.85 -2.47 0.58
C GLU A 224 4.82 -1.68 -0.23
N ARG A 225 4.15 -0.74 0.44
CA ARG A 225 3.33 0.26 -0.23
C ARG A 225 3.98 1.61 -0.08
N VAL A 226 3.89 2.38 -1.15
CA VAL A 226 4.45 3.71 -1.25
C VAL A 226 3.42 4.68 -1.80
N PHE A 227 3.64 5.97 -1.61
CA PHE A 227 2.86 7.04 -2.22
C PHE A 227 3.70 7.79 -3.24
N GLY A 228 3.14 8.01 -4.43
CA GLY A 228 3.65 8.94 -5.44
C GLY A 228 2.98 10.31 -5.37
N ASP A 229 3.16 11.09 -6.44
CA ASP A 229 2.82 12.52 -6.46
C ASP A 229 1.33 12.84 -6.42
N ASP A 230 0.49 11.98 -6.99
CA ASP A 230 -0.95 12.22 -7.13
C ASP A 230 -1.74 11.92 -5.85
N ILE A 231 -1.10 11.33 -4.85
CA ILE A 231 -1.77 10.88 -3.63
C ILE A 231 -2.19 12.06 -2.75
N ARG A 232 -3.46 12.04 -2.34
CA ARG A 232 -4.02 12.96 -1.34
C ARG A 232 -4.73 12.18 -0.25
N TRP A 233 -4.60 12.63 1.00
CA TRP A 233 -5.28 12.05 2.14
C TRP A 233 -6.78 12.18 1.96
N ALA A 234 -7.51 11.08 2.16
CA ALA A 234 -8.95 11.01 2.01
C ALA A 234 -9.48 9.85 2.88
N PRO A 235 -9.50 10.02 4.22
CA PRO A 235 -9.86 8.97 5.14
C PRO A 235 -11.35 8.65 5.04
N ARG A 236 -11.68 7.35 5.07
CA ARG A 236 -13.05 6.87 5.09
C ARG A 236 -13.20 5.79 6.16
N PRO A 237 -14.41 5.61 6.73
CA PRO A 237 -14.63 4.58 7.75
C PRO A 237 -14.31 3.16 7.25
N ASP A 238 -14.39 2.93 5.94
CA ASP A 238 -14.18 1.63 5.32
C ASP A 238 -12.72 1.32 4.93
N CYS A 239 -11.80 2.28 5.10
CA CYS A 239 -10.38 2.10 4.82
C CYS A 239 -9.69 1.20 5.86
N LEU A 240 -8.54 0.64 5.46
CA LEU A 240 -7.63 -0.05 6.37
C LEU A 240 -7.10 0.93 7.41
N ASN A 241 -7.32 0.62 8.68
CA ASN A 241 -6.67 1.32 9.79
C ASN A 241 -5.19 0.91 9.86
N ILE A 242 -4.30 1.89 9.75
CA ILE A 242 -2.85 1.70 9.76
C ILE A 242 -2.34 2.00 11.16
N ALA A 243 -1.63 1.04 11.74
CA ALA A 243 -1.12 1.17 13.10
C ALA A 243 -0.17 2.38 13.22
N GLY A 244 -0.52 3.31 14.11
CA GLY A 244 0.27 4.52 14.33
C GLY A 244 0.06 5.62 13.29
N VAL A 245 -1.03 5.58 12.51
CA VAL A 245 -1.50 6.70 11.69
C VAL A 245 -2.92 7.05 12.12
N SER A 246 -3.13 8.23 12.69
CA SER A 246 -4.49 8.72 12.96
C SER A 246 -5.11 9.26 11.69
N PHE A 247 -6.41 9.01 11.50
CA PHE A 247 -7.16 9.62 10.41
C PHE A 247 -7.51 11.09 10.65
N ASP A 248 -7.46 11.54 11.92
CA ASP A 248 -7.91 12.86 12.34
C ASP A 248 -6.80 13.94 12.33
N GLU A 249 -5.55 13.54 12.08
CA GLU A 249 -4.39 14.44 12.22
C GLU A 249 -3.91 15.04 10.92
N MET A 250 -4.23 14.41 9.79
CA MET A 250 -3.98 14.95 8.46
C MET A 250 -5.29 15.45 7.89
N LEU A 251 -5.27 16.66 7.32
CA LEU A 251 -6.46 17.22 6.73
C LEU A 251 -6.80 16.49 5.43
N ASP A 252 -8.10 16.31 5.19
CA ASP A 252 -8.61 15.81 3.92
C ASP A 252 -8.08 16.67 2.76
N GLY A 253 -7.58 16.02 1.71
CA GLY A 253 -6.94 16.64 0.56
C GLY A 253 -5.46 17.02 0.72
N GLU A 254 -4.81 16.78 1.86
CA GLU A 254 -3.37 17.04 2.01
C GLU A 254 -2.48 15.93 1.43
N LYS A 255 -1.24 16.26 1.06
CA LYS A 255 -0.25 15.24 0.65
C LYS A 255 0.29 14.54 1.90
N PRO A 256 0.27 13.19 1.98
CA PRO A 256 0.89 12.48 3.09
C PRO A 256 2.39 12.77 3.19
N ALA A 257 2.85 13.17 4.38
CA ALA A 257 4.22 13.59 4.62
C ALA A 257 4.64 13.42 6.10
N GLY A 258 5.90 13.77 6.40
CA GLY A 258 6.47 13.73 7.74
C GLY A 258 6.98 12.35 8.16
N PRO A 259 7.37 12.17 9.43
CA PRO A 259 8.05 10.95 9.88
C PRO A 259 7.25 9.65 9.76
N LEU A 260 5.92 9.75 9.61
CA LEU A 260 5.04 8.61 9.33
C LEU A 260 5.09 8.16 7.87
N PHE A 261 5.33 9.10 6.96
CA PHE A 261 5.37 8.91 5.51
C PHE A 261 6.67 9.52 4.97
N PRO A 262 7.85 9.02 5.41
CA PRO A 262 9.14 9.59 5.06
C PRO A 262 9.35 9.55 3.54
N LEU A 263 10.06 10.54 3.03
CA LEU A 263 10.54 10.61 1.66
C LEU A 263 11.67 9.60 1.47
N LEU A 264 11.40 8.52 0.72
CA LEU A 264 12.39 7.47 0.48
C LEU A 264 13.27 7.78 -0.74
N TRP A 265 12.67 8.41 -1.76
CA TRP A 265 13.34 8.75 -3.00
C TRP A 265 12.72 9.99 -3.63
N SER A 266 13.54 10.77 -4.33
CA SER A 266 13.07 11.83 -5.22
C SER A 266 14.01 12.03 -6.41
N GLU A 267 13.47 12.58 -7.50
CA GLU A 267 14.22 12.87 -8.73
C GLU A 267 15.36 13.87 -8.48
N ASP A 268 15.18 14.81 -7.55
CA ASP A 268 16.18 15.82 -7.19
C ASP A 268 17.22 15.34 -6.15
N GLY A 269 17.11 14.08 -5.70
CA GLY A 269 18.07 13.44 -4.79
C GLY A 269 17.79 13.66 -3.30
N ARG A 270 16.72 14.36 -2.92
CA ARG A 270 16.28 14.41 -1.51
C ARG A 270 15.76 13.04 -1.04
N LYS A 271 16.04 12.75 0.23
CA LYS A 271 15.46 11.64 0.98
C LYS A 271 15.57 11.94 2.48
N ASP A 272 14.64 11.41 3.25
CA ASP A 272 14.68 11.42 4.70
C ASP A 272 15.57 10.26 5.20
N ASP A 273 16.06 10.37 6.42
CA ASP A 273 16.70 9.26 7.13
C ASP A 273 15.74 8.64 8.16
N ASP A 274 16.23 7.63 8.89
CA ASP A 274 15.42 6.88 9.82
C ASP A 274 15.37 7.47 11.25
N SER A 275 15.93 8.66 11.46
CA SER A 275 16.11 9.27 12.79
C SER A 275 14.78 9.66 13.44
N GLU A 276 13.85 10.19 12.65
CA GLU A 276 12.50 10.56 13.12
C GLU A 276 11.48 9.43 12.91
N TYR A 277 11.87 8.35 12.20
CA TYR A 277 10.95 7.27 11.85
C TYR A 277 10.58 6.41 13.07
N PRO A 278 9.28 6.27 13.37
CA PRO A 278 8.81 5.65 14.60
C PRO A 278 9.14 4.16 14.70
N ARG A 279 9.61 3.76 15.88
CA ARG A 279 9.96 2.36 16.22
C ARG A 279 8.80 1.57 16.88
N GLY A 280 7.63 2.19 17.01
CA GLY A 280 6.47 1.64 17.71
C GLY A 280 5.16 2.33 17.28
N PHE A 281 4.15 2.36 18.16
CA PHE A 281 2.98 3.22 17.93
C PHE A 281 3.50 4.65 17.85
N ALA A 282 3.39 5.26 16.68
CA ALA A 282 3.74 6.66 16.52
C ALA A 282 2.60 7.47 17.08
N THR A 283 2.82 8.02 18.26
CA THR A 283 2.14 9.21 18.71
C THR A 283 3.18 10.24 19.15
N THR A 284 4.18 10.49 18.29
CA THR A 284 5.05 11.67 18.43
C THR A 284 4.38 12.84 17.74
N TRP A 285 3.33 13.36 18.37
CA TRP A 285 2.57 14.48 17.83
C TRP A 285 3.23 15.80 18.22
N SER A 286 3.30 16.74 17.27
CA SER A 286 3.45 18.15 17.58
C SER A 286 2.27 18.57 18.46
N LYS A 287 2.53 18.88 19.73
CA LYS A 287 1.50 19.43 20.59
C LYS A 287 1.07 20.77 20.00
N ARG A 288 -0.19 20.88 19.57
CA ARG A 288 -0.85 22.18 19.58
C ARG A 288 -0.83 22.66 21.03
N GLU A 289 -0.42 23.89 21.27
CA GLU A 289 -0.43 24.47 22.61
C GLU A 289 -1.88 24.56 23.09
N MET A 290 -2.34 23.54 23.82
CA MET A 290 -3.72 23.42 24.34
C MET A 290 -3.94 24.27 25.60
N GLY A 291 -3.01 25.18 25.91
CA GLY A 291 -3.07 26.10 27.05
C GLY A 291 -4.20 27.12 26.89
N GLY A 292 -5.46 26.66 27.02
CA GLY A 292 -6.65 27.49 26.89
C GLY A 292 -7.87 26.78 26.33
N VAL A 293 -7.75 25.56 25.81
CA VAL A 293 -8.90 24.80 25.28
C VAL A 293 -9.52 23.96 26.40
N ASN A 294 -10.68 24.38 26.89
CA ASN A 294 -11.50 23.52 27.73
C ASN A 294 -12.23 22.51 26.84
N GLU A 295 -11.72 21.27 26.82
CA GLU A 295 -12.27 20.16 26.03
C GLU A 295 -13.73 19.88 26.37
N TYR A 296 -14.11 20.04 27.64
CA TYR A 296 -15.48 19.82 28.10
C TYR A 296 -16.45 20.88 27.57
N ASP A 297 -16.05 22.15 27.52
CA ASP A 297 -16.88 23.21 26.96
C ASP A 297 -16.99 23.09 25.44
N THR A 298 -15.92 22.63 24.78
CA THR A 298 -15.91 22.37 23.33
C THR A 298 -16.86 21.22 22.99
N PHE A 299 -16.81 20.13 23.77
CA PHE A 299 -17.71 18.99 23.63
C PHE A 299 -19.17 19.39 23.90
N LYS A 300 -19.44 20.16 24.95
CA LYS A 300 -20.80 20.69 25.22
C LYS A 300 -21.32 21.54 24.07
N LYS A 301 -20.50 22.44 23.51
CA LYS A 301 -20.89 23.26 22.37
C LYS A 301 -21.19 22.42 21.13
N MET A 302 -20.37 21.40 20.86
CA MET A 302 -20.60 20.46 19.75
C MET A 302 -21.90 19.68 19.96
N LYS A 303 -22.15 19.17 21.17
CA LYS A 303 -23.36 18.43 21.51
C LYS A 303 -24.62 19.30 21.39
N ILE A 304 -24.56 20.55 21.84
CA ILE A 304 -25.66 21.52 21.66
C ILE A 304 -25.95 21.76 20.18
N LYS A 305 -24.92 21.91 19.34
CA LYS A 305 -25.09 22.06 17.89
C LYS A 305 -25.63 20.80 17.21
N GLU A 306 -25.22 19.63 17.68
CA GLU A 306 -25.73 18.34 17.21
C GLU A 306 -27.22 18.18 17.54
N ASP A 307 -27.58 18.43 18.80
CA ASP A 307 -28.95 18.35 19.30
C ASP A 307 -29.87 19.40 18.66
N ALA A 308 -29.30 20.54 18.24
CA ALA A 308 -30.00 21.58 17.46
C ALA A 308 -30.08 21.27 15.95
N GLY A 309 -29.48 20.17 15.47
CA GLY A 309 -29.45 19.78 14.06
C GLY A 309 -28.54 20.62 13.17
N GLU A 310 -27.76 21.53 13.76
CA GLU A 310 -26.92 22.51 13.05
C GLU A 310 -25.67 21.89 12.43
N LEU A 311 -25.28 20.69 12.88
CA LEU A 311 -24.14 19.95 12.30
C LEU A 311 -24.50 19.21 10.99
N SER A 312 -25.77 19.15 10.60
CA SER A 312 -26.23 18.43 9.39
C SER A 312 -26.38 19.33 8.15
N ALA A 313 -26.28 20.65 8.31
CA ALA A 313 -26.38 21.59 7.20
C ALA A 313 -25.03 21.69 6.48
N LYS A 314 -24.80 20.83 5.46
CA LYS A 314 -23.81 21.12 4.41
C LYS A 314 -24.20 22.44 3.74
N GLU A 315 -23.52 23.53 4.08
CA GLU A 315 -23.54 24.75 3.26
C GLU A 315 -23.02 24.39 1.87
N ARG A 316 -23.93 24.35 0.88
CA ARG A 316 -23.53 24.45 -0.52
C ARG A 316 -22.91 25.84 -0.69
N SER A 317 -21.61 25.88 -0.99
CA SER A 317 -20.93 27.14 -1.35
C SER A 317 -21.66 27.82 -2.52
N PRO A 318 -22.05 29.09 -2.40
CA PRO A 318 -22.55 29.88 -3.51
C PRO A 318 -21.39 30.66 -4.12
N ASP A 319 -20.71 30.09 -5.11
CA ASP A 319 -19.85 30.90 -5.99
C ASP A 319 -19.74 30.31 -7.40
N HIS A 320 -20.84 30.38 -8.15
CA HIS A 320 -20.80 30.43 -9.62
C HIS A 320 -22.06 31.13 -10.15
N GLN A 321 -22.06 32.46 -10.11
CA GLN A 321 -22.86 33.27 -11.04
C GLN A 321 -22.35 34.71 -11.08
N LYS A 322 -21.30 34.96 -11.86
CA LYS A 322 -21.08 36.26 -12.52
C LYS A 322 -20.45 36.05 -13.89
N VAL A 323 -21.30 35.73 -14.87
CA VAL A 323 -21.09 36.08 -16.28
C VAL A 323 -22.46 36.48 -16.82
N GLY A 324 -22.65 37.76 -17.15
CA GLY A 324 -23.83 38.22 -17.89
C GLY A 324 -24.27 39.65 -17.61
N MET A 325 -23.89 40.55 -18.52
CA MET A 325 -24.57 41.79 -18.94
C MET A 325 -24.48 43.04 -18.03
N HIS A 326 -23.54 43.92 -18.37
CA HIS A 326 -23.90 45.15 -19.10
C HIS A 326 -22.78 45.56 -20.07
#